data_AF-A0A644XZ29-F1
#
_entry.id   AF-A0A644XZ29-F1
#
_cell.length_a   1.000
_cell.length_b   1.000
_cell.length_c   1.000
_cell.angle_alpha   90.00
_cell.angle_beta   90.00
_cell.angle_gamma   90.00
#
_symmetry.space_group_name_H-M   'P 1'
#
loop_
_entity.id
_entity.type
_entity.pdbx_description
1 polymer ?
#
loop_
_entity_poly.entity_id
_entity_poly.type
_entity_poly.pdbx_seq_one_letter_code
_entity_poly.pdbx_strand_id
1 'polypeptide(L)'
;MLKVLKRLGVDISIEELEKNAGGNIITRAHYANVLTQKGYVQNNDEAFNKYIGSGKPGYVKRDTLTPKNCIEAIRNSGGIPILAHATLYGFNYLEIHSIVGELKKYGLMGMETLYSTYTQKQANEIRKICEHYNLLKSGGSDFHGDNKPDIAIGKGRGNLKIPQDFVDKMKEALHQ
;
A
#
# COMPACT_ATOMS: atom_id res chain seq x y z
N MET A 1 -7.53 -14.65 -11.80
CA MET A 1 -8.33 -14.86 -10.57
C MET A 1 -9.73 -15.39 -10.89
N LEU A 2 -10.54 -14.75 -11.75
CA LEU A 2 -11.88 -15.23 -12.15
C LEU A 2 -11.97 -16.75 -12.43
N LYS A 3 -11.12 -17.27 -13.34
CA LYS A 3 -11.09 -18.71 -13.66
C LYS A 3 -10.80 -19.60 -12.46
N VAL A 4 -9.99 -19.13 -11.50
CA VAL A 4 -9.61 -19.88 -10.29
C VAL A 4 -10.77 -19.87 -9.30
N LEU A 5 -11.38 -18.71 -9.07
CA LEU A 5 -12.55 -18.58 -8.20
C LEU A 5 -13.74 -19.41 -8.70
N LYS A 6 -13.98 -19.45 -10.01
CA LYS A 6 -15.02 -20.31 -10.61
C LYS A 6 -14.83 -21.80 -10.27
N ARG A 7 -13.59 -22.28 -10.28
CA ARG A 7 -13.26 -23.67 -9.88
C ARG A 7 -13.49 -23.94 -8.40
N LEU A 8 -13.52 -22.89 -7.58
CA LEU A 8 -13.80 -22.96 -6.14
C LEU A 8 -15.31 -22.79 -5.84
N GLY A 9 -16.18 -22.81 -6.86
CA GLY A 9 -17.62 -22.61 -6.70
C GLY A 9 -18.04 -21.15 -6.52
N VAL A 10 -17.14 -20.20 -6.78
CA VAL A 10 -17.42 -18.77 -6.71
C VAL A 10 -17.65 -18.24 -8.12
N ASP A 11 -18.90 -17.95 -8.46
CA ASP A 11 -19.30 -17.48 -9.78
C ASP A 11 -19.46 -15.95 -9.76
N ILE A 12 -18.42 -15.28 -10.22
CA ILE A 12 -18.38 -13.82 -10.40
C ILE A 12 -17.94 -13.51 -11.83
N SER A 13 -18.47 -12.44 -12.41
CA SER A 13 -18.21 -12.02 -13.78
C SER A 13 -17.20 -10.87 -13.85
N ILE A 14 -16.64 -10.63 -15.03
CA ILE A 14 -15.75 -9.47 -15.24
C ILE A 14 -16.56 -8.17 -15.21
N GLU A 15 -17.78 -8.18 -15.74
CA GLU A 15 -18.70 -7.05 -15.79
C GLU A 15 -19.10 -6.58 -14.38
N GLU A 16 -19.32 -7.52 -13.45
CA GLU A 16 -19.57 -7.21 -12.03
C GLU A 16 -18.36 -6.48 -11.40
N LEU A 17 -17.15 -6.93 -11.72
CA LEU A 17 -15.92 -6.33 -11.22
C LEU A 17 -15.65 -4.95 -11.84
N GLU A 18 -15.88 -4.78 -13.14
CA GLU A 18 -15.73 -3.51 -13.85
C GLU A 18 -16.73 -2.47 -13.33
N LYS A 19 -17.99 -2.89 -13.14
CA LYS A 19 -19.01 -2.04 -12.53
C LYS A 19 -18.62 -1.62 -11.11
N ASN A 20 -18.07 -2.54 -10.30
CA ASN A 20 -17.60 -2.21 -8.96
C ASN A 20 -16.37 -1.28 -8.98
N ALA A 21 -15.47 -1.47 -9.94
CA ALA A 21 -14.24 -0.68 -10.08
C ALA A 21 -14.49 0.76 -10.53
N GLY A 22 -15.62 1.04 -11.20
CA GLY A 22 -15.91 2.35 -11.77
C GLY A 22 -14.93 2.78 -12.88
N GLY A 23 -14.19 1.83 -13.45
CA GLY A 23 -13.14 2.08 -14.45
C GLY A 23 -12.35 0.81 -14.80
N ASN A 24 -11.28 0.99 -15.59
CA ASN A 24 -10.54 -0.12 -16.20
C ASN A 24 -9.53 -0.82 -15.27
N ILE A 25 -9.35 -0.35 -14.03
CA ILE A 25 -8.38 -0.92 -13.09
C ILE A 25 -9.10 -1.78 -12.06
N ILE A 26 -8.97 -3.10 -12.21
CA ILE A 26 -9.56 -4.07 -11.27
C ILE A 26 -8.52 -4.49 -10.23
N THR A 27 -8.86 -4.32 -8.96
CA THR A 27 -8.01 -4.69 -7.82
C THR A 27 -8.68 -5.80 -6.99
N ARG A 28 -7.93 -6.42 -6.08
CA ARG A 28 -8.47 -7.40 -5.14
C ARG A 28 -9.56 -6.82 -4.22
N ALA A 29 -9.56 -5.51 -3.96
CA ALA A 29 -10.64 -4.88 -3.21
C ALA A 29 -11.98 -5.00 -3.95
N HIS A 30 -11.98 -4.86 -5.29
CA HIS A 30 -13.20 -5.05 -6.08
C HIS A 30 -13.70 -6.50 -6.03
N TYR A 31 -12.78 -7.48 -6.03
CA TYR A 31 -13.15 -8.87 -5.77
C TYR A 31 -13.76 -9.04 -4.38
N ALA A 32 -13.16 -8.47 -3.33
CA ALA A 32 -13.69 -8.55 -1.97
C ALA A 32 -15.13 -8.00 -1.88
N ASN A 33 -15.35 -6.83 -2.51
CA ASN A 33 -16.66 -6.19 -2.55
C ASN A 33 -17.70 -7.06 -3.26
N VAL A 34 -17.40 -7.57 -4.46
CA VAL A 34 -18.34 -8.42 -5.21
C VAL A 34 -18.61 -9.74 -4.47
N LEU A 35 -17.59 -10.35 -3.85
CA LEU A 35 -17.77 -11.56 -3.04
C LEU A 35 -18.70 -11.33 -1.85
N THR A 36 -18.55 -10.18 -1.17
CA THR A 36 -19.42 -9.77 -0.07
C THR A 36 -20.85 -9.50 -0.56
N GLN A 37 -21.00 -8.73 -1.65
CA GLN A 37 -22.31 -8.40 -2.24
C GLN A 37 -23.10 -9.63 -2.69
N LYS A 38 -22.41 -10.68 -3.17
CA LYS A 38 -23.04 -11.94 -3.59
C LYS A 38 -23.19 -12.96 -2.45
N GLY A 39 -22.79 -12.61 -1.23
CA GLY A 39 -22.95 -13.47 -0.04
C GLY A 39 -21.98 -14.65 0.04
N TYR A 40 -20.88 -14.66 -0.73
CA TYR A 40 -19.85 -15.71 -0.62
C TYR A 40 -19.02 -15.60 0.67
N VAL A 41 -19.02 -14.41 1.28
CA VAL A 41 -18.33 -14.03 2.52
C VAL A 41 -19.14 -12.93 3.21
N GLN A 42 -18.95 -12.76 4.52
CA GLN A 42 -19.66 -11.78 5.34
C GLN A 42 -19.07 -10.36 5.21
N ASN A 43 -17.78 -10.25 4.92
CA ASN A 43 -17.08 -8.98 4.80
C ASN A 43 -15.79 -9.13 3.98
N ASN A 44 -15.16 -7.98 3.69
CA ASN A 44 -13.94 -7.92 2.90
C ASN A 44 -12.76 -8.66 3.56
N ASP A 45 -12.63 -8.61 4.88
CA ASP A 45 -11.56 -9.31 5.60
C ASP A 45 -11.67 -10.82 5.42
N GLU A 46 -12.88 -11.37 5.49
CA GLU A 46 -13.13 -12.78 5.19
C GLU A 46 -12.77 -13.11 3.74
N ALA A 47 -13.08 -12.22 2.78
CA ALA A 47 -12.69 -12.41 1.38
C ALA A 47 -11.18 -12.61 1.24
N PHE A 48 -10.39 -11.72 1.85
CA PHE A 48 -8.93 -11.81 1.85
C PHE A 48 -8.42 -13.06 2.58
N ASN A 49 -9.03 -13.42 3.71
CA ASN A 49 -8.61 -14.55 4.51
C ASN A 49 -8.95 -15.91 3.89
N LYS A 50 -10.05 -16.00 3.13
CA LYS A 50 -10.56 -17.26 2.57
C LYS A 50 -10.16 -17.48 1.11
N TYR A 51 -10.19 -16.43 0.29
CA TYR A 51 -10.09 -16.59 -1.16
C TYR A 51 -8.91 -15.85 -1.79
N ILE A 52 -8.76 -14.54 -1.56
CA ILE A 52 -7.99 -13.67 -2.47
C ILE A 52 -6.70 -13.07 -1.86
N GLY A 53 -6.44 -13.31 -0.58
CA GLY A 53 -5.20 -12.94 0.09
C GLY A 53 -3.99 -13.68 -0.47
N SER A 54 -2.79 -13.15 -0.23
CA SER A 54 -1.56 -13.80 -0.70
C SER A 54 -1.48 -15.24 -0.17
N GLY A 55 -1.24 -16.21 -1.06
CA GLY A 55 -1.21 -17.64 -0.74
C GLY A 55 -2.57 -18.32 -0.57
N LYS A 56 -3.69 -17.61 -0.78
CA LYS A 56 -5.04 -18.19 -0.69
C LYS A 56 -5.49 -18.82 -2.02
N PRO A 57 -6.49 -19.73 -2.00
CA PRO A 57 -6.85 -20.53 -3.17
C PRO A 57 -7.21 -19.75 -4.43
N GLY A 58 -7.80 -18.55 -4.30
CA GLY A 58 -8.17 -17.68 -5.42
C GLY A 58 -7.09 -16.69 -5.86
N TYR A 59 -5.96 -16.61 -5.14
CA TYR A 59 -4.86 -15.70 -5.43
C TYR A 59 -4.07 -16.16 -6.65
N VAL A 60 -3.88 -15.22 -7.58
CA VAL A 60 -2.99 -15.42 -8.74
C VAL A 60 -1.90 -14.38 -8.62
N LYS A 61 -0.64 -14.84 -8.56
CA LYS A 61 0.52 -13.95 -8.52
C LYS A 61 0.56 -13.14 -9.82
N ARG A 62 0.75 -11.83 -9.69
CA ARG A 62 0.98 -10.91 -10.80
C ARG A 62 2.48 -10.70 -10.95
N ASP A 63 2.95 -10.63 -12.18
CA ASP A 63 4.30 -10.16 -12.46
C ASP A 63 4.38 -8.66 -12.16
N THR A 64 5.26 -8.33 -11.23
CA THR A 64 5.52 -6.96 -10.79
C THR A 64 6.96 -6.60 -11.10
N LEU A 65 7.22 -5.31 -11.28
CA LEU A 65 8.58 -4.79 -11.31
C LEU A 65 9.30 -5.13 -9.99
N THR A 66 10.61 -5.33 -10.08
CA THR A 66 11.45 -5.41 -8.88
C THR A 66 11.49 -4.04 -8.19
N PRO A 67 11.72 -3.97 -6.87
CA PRO A 67 11.86 -2.69 -6.17
C PRO A 67 12.92 -1.78 -6.80
N LYS A 68 14.04 -2.35 -7.26
CA LYS A 68 15.08 -1.63 -8.00
C LYS A 68 14.51 -0.98 -9.26
N ASN A 69 13.82 -1.73 -10.12
CA ASN A 69 13.26 -1.21 -11.36
C ASN A 69 12.18 -0.14 -11.10
N CYS A 70 11.38 -0.29 -10.03
CA CYS A 70 10.41 0.73 -9.61
C CYS A 70 11.11 2.04 -9.22
N ILE A 71 12.16 1.95 -8.41
CA ILE A 71 12.93 3.11 -7.94
C ILE A 71 13.59 3.81 -9.12
N GLU A 72 14.25 3.06 -10.01
CA GLU A 72 14.89 3.59 -11.21
C GLU A 72 13.88 4.29 -12.13
N ALA A 73 12.70 3.69 -12.36
CA ALA A 73 11.65 4.29 -13.16
C ALA A 73 11.18 5.65 -12.59
N ILE A 74 10.92 5.73 -11.28
CA ILE A 74 10.52 6.98 -10.63
C ILE A 74 11.61 8.05 -10.77
N ARG A 75 12.88 7.68 -10.53
CA ARG A 75 14.01 8.61 -10.65
C ARG A 75 14.20 9.10 -12.08
N ASN A 76 14.11 8.21 -13.06
CA ASN A 76 14.24 8.55 -14.47
C ASN A 76 13.12 9.48 -14.97
N SER A 77 11.96 9.48 -14.30
CA SER A 77 10.88 10.45 -14.52
C SER A 77 11.06 11.77 -13.74
N GLY A 78 12.19 11.96 -13.04
CA GLY A 78 12.43 13.14 -12.19
C GLY A 78 11.64 13.14 -10.89
N GLY A 79 11.14 11.99 -10.45
CA GLY A 79 10.34 11.83 -9.23
C GLY A 79 11.16 11.39 -8.02
N ILE A 80 10.52 11.43 -6.84
CA ILE A 80 11.09 10.97 -5.58
C ILE A 80 10.50 9.61 -5.21
N PRO A 81 11.30 8.53 -5.21
CA PRO A 81 10.85 7.21 -4.76
C PRO A 81 10.68 7.19 -3.22
N ILE A 82 9.45 6.91 -2.78
CA ILE A 82 9.04 6.82 -1.37
C ILE A 82 8.60 5.39 -1.04
N LEU A 83 9.14 4.80 0.03
CA LEU A 83 8.65 3.52 0.55
C LEU A 83 7.36 3.73 1.38
N ALA A 84 6.23 3.22 0.91
CA ALA A 84 4.91 3.42 1.53
C ALA A 84 4.63 2.41 2.66
N HIS A 85 4.03 2.89 3.76
CA HIS A 85 3.47 2.16 4.92
C HIS A 85 4.17 0.82 5.24
N ALA A 86 5.48 0.88 5.54
CA ALA A 86 6.34 -0.30 5.68
C ALA A 86 5.91 -1.30 6.78
N THR A 87 5.19 -0.85 7.82
CA THR A 87 4.70 -1.74 8.88
C THR A 87 3.64 -2.74 8.40
N LEU A 88 3.05 -2.53 7.22
CA LEU A 88 2.06 -3.46 6.66
C LEU A 88 2.70 -4.66 5.96
N TYR A 89 4.02 -4.73 5.87
CA TYR A 89 4.71 -5.81 5.15
C TYR A 89 4.79 -7.12 5.95
N GLY A 90 4.37 -7.09 7.23
CA GLY A 90 4.54 -8.23 8.15
C GLY A 90 5.97 -8.40 8.66
N PHE A 91 6.83 -7.41 8.40
CA PHE A 91 8.22 -7.39 8.84
C PHE A 91 8.37 -6.75 10.22
N ASN A 92 9.33 -7.27 10.99
CA ASN A 92 9.81 -6.62 12.20
C ASN A 92 10.73 -5.43 11.85
N TYR A 93 11.10 -4.62 12.85
CA TYR A 93 11.88 -3.41 12.59
C TYR A 93 13.30 -3.66 12.07
N LEU A 94 13.92 -4.80 12.39
CA LEU A 94 15.23 -5.16 11.86
C LEU A 94 15.13 -5.53 10.37
N GLU A 95 14.10 -6.27 10.00
CA GLU A 95 13.80 -6.58 8.60
C GLU A 95 13.51 -5.32 7.79
N ILE A 96 12.69 -4.40 8.34
CA ILE A 96 12.45 -3.08 7.72
C ILE A 96 13.76 -2.31 7.57
N HIS A 97 14.60 -2.28 8.61
CA HIS A 97 15.91 -1.61 8.56
C HIS A 97 16.79 -2.20 7.45
N SER A 98 16.82 -3.53 7.30
CA SER A 98 17.60 -4.22 6.28
C SER A 98 17.12 -3.87 4.86
N ILE A 99 15.81 -3.97 4.60
CA ILE A 99 15.28 -3.66 3.26
C ILE A 99 15.47 -2.18 2.91
N VAL A 100 15.32 -1.26 3.87
CA VAL A 100 15.49 0.17 3.60
C VAL A 100 16.94 0.46 3.21
N GLY A 101 17.91 -0.19 3.88
CA GLY A 101 19.32 -0.09 3.52
C GLY A 101 19.63 -0.63 2.12
N GLU A 102 18.98 -1.72 1.71
CA GLU A 102 19.10 -2.24 0.34
C GLU A 102 18.49 -1.28 -0.68
N LEU A 103 17.25 -0.84 -0.46
CA LEU A 103 16.54 0.07 -1.35
C LEU A 103 17.24 1.43 -1.48
N LYS A 104 17.91 1.90 -0.42
CA LYS A 104 18.74 3.11 -0.46
C LYS A 104 19.86 2.99 -1.49
N LYS A 105 20.49 1.82 -1.63
CA LYS A 105 21.52 1.56 -2.64
C LYS A 105 20.98 1.66 -4.07
N TYR A 106 19.69 1.40 -4.26
CA TYR A 106 19.01 1.56 -5.55
C TYR A 106 18.53 3.00 -5.81
N GLY A 107 18.71 3.91 -4.86
CA GLY A 107 18.34 5.32 -5.00
C GLY A 107 17.01 5.70 -4.34
N LEU A 108 16.52 4.91 -3.37
CA LEU A 108 15.40 5.32 -2.53
C LEU A 108 15.70 6.67 -1.85
N MET A 109 14.73 7.60 -1.90
CA MET A 109 14.91 8.96 -1.41
C MET A 109 14.11 9.25 -0.16
N GLY A 110 12.98 8.57 0.06
CA GLY A 110 12.20 8.75 1.27
C GLY A 110 11.40 7.53 1.70
N MET A 111 10.71 7.66 2.83
CA MET A 111 9.76 6.67 3.32
C MET A 111 8.60 7.32 4.07
N GLU A 112 7.46 6.65 4.10
CA GLU A 112 6.30 7.08 4.85
C GLU A 112 6.51 6.85 6.35
N THR A 113 6.58 7.95 7.11
CA THR A 113 6.79 7.92 8.57
C THR A 113 5.52 8.23 9.35
N LEU A 114 4.49 8.74 8.67
CA LEU A 114 3.17 9.02 9.22
C LEU A 114 2.11 8.36 8.33
N TYR A 115 1.36 7.42 8.88
CA TYR A 115 0.35 6.67 8.15
C TYR A 115 -0.89 6.50 9.03
N SER A 116 -2.08 6.46 8.41
CA SER A 116 -3.37 6.44 9.10
C SER A 116 -3.56 5.35 10.14
N THR A 117 -2.80 4.27 10.12
CA THR A 117 -2.96 3.17 11.09
C THR A 117 -1.73 2.99 11.99
N TYR A 118 -0.74 3.88 11.90
CA TYR A 118 0.41 3.80 12.79
C TYR A 118 0.02 4.18 14.21
N THR A 119 0.40 3.35 15.16
CA THR A 119 0.54 3.76 16.56
C THR A 119 1.69 4.77 16.70
N GLN A 120 1.69 5.56 17.77
CA GLN A 120 2.79 6.49 18.05
C GLN A 120 4.14 5.78 18.15
N LYS A 121 4.17 4.56 18.72
CA LYS A 121 5.36 3.72 18.80
C LYS A 121 5.85 3.34 17.40
N GLN A 122 4.98 2.85 16.53
CA GLN A 122 5.34 2.50 15.15
C GLN A 122 5.88 3.72 14.38
N ALA A 123 5.21 4.86 14.46
CA ALA A 123 5.67 6.09 13.81
C ALA A 123 7.07 6.51 14.31
N ASN A 124 7.34 6.38 15.61
CA ASN A 124 8.65 6.71 16.18
C ASN A 124 9.75 5.75 15.70
N GLU A 125 9.50 4.44 15.68
CA GLU A 125 10.50 3.46 15.19
C GLU A 125 10.78 3.65 13.70
N ILE A 126 9.74 3.83 12.89
CA ILE A 126 9.90 4.09 11.45
C ILE A 126 10.65 5.40 11.20
N ARG A 127 10.41 6.44 12.00
CA ARG A 127 11.14 7.71 11.91
C ARG A 127 12.63 7.54 12.20
N LYS A 128 13.01 6.73 13.19
CA LYS A 128 14.42 6.43 13.49
C LYS A 128 15.11 5.75 12.31
N ILE A 129 14.45 4.79 11.67
CA ILE A 129 14.98 4.12 10.46
C ILE A 129 15.15 5.14 9.32
N CYS A 130 14.15 5.99 9.10
CA CYS A 130 14.20 7.05 8.10
C CYS A 130 15.40 7.99 8.32
N GLU A 131 15.63 8.40 9.56
CA GLU A 131 16.72 9.30 9.94
C GLU A 131 18.09 8.63 9.83
N HIS A 132 18.20 7.35 10.23
CA HIS A 132 19.43 6.57 10.10
C HIS A 132 19.95 6.54 8.65
N TYR A 133 19.06 6.42 7.67
CA TYR A 133 19.41 6.36 6.25
C TYR A 133 19.38 7.72 5.53
N ASN A 134 19.22 8.83 6.26
CA ASN A 134 19.07 10.18 5.71
C ASN A 134 18.02 10.23 4.59
N LEU A 135 16.85 9.66 4.87
CA LEU A 135 15.72 9.62 3.96
C LEU A 135 14.74 10.77 4.24
N LEU A 136 14.11 11.26 3.18
CA LEU A 136 13.00 12.20 3.26
C LEU A 136 11.80 11.52 3.94
N LYS A 137 11.13 12.29 4.80
CA LYS A 137 9.93 11.83 5.49
C LYS A 137 8.71 12.11 4.63
N SER A 138 7.82 11.14 4.49
CA SER A 138 6.50 11.31 3.88
C SER A 138 5.38 10.94 4.85
N GLY A 139 4.15 11.29 4.49
CA GLY A 139 2.95 10.86 5.19
C GLY A 139 1.75 10.79 4.25
N GLY A 140 0.81 9.90 4.56
CA GLY A 140 -0.37 9.66 3.73
C GLY A 140 -1.54 9.09 4.53
N SER A 141 -2.75 9.44 4.11
CA SER A 141 -3.95 8.84 4.72
C SER A 141 -4.30 7.47 4.13
N ASP A 142 -3.89 7.22 2.88
CA ASP A 142 -4.24 6.01 2.12
C ASP A 142 -5.75 5.72 2.16
N PHE A 143 -6.51 6.77 1.88
CA PHE A 143 -7.97 6.78 1.83
C PHE A 143 -8.49 5.87 0.70
N HIS A 144 -9.49 5.06 1.02
CA HIS A 144 -10.09 4.08 0.09
C HIS A 144 -11.62 4.12 0.10
N GLY A 145 -12.22 5.26 0.48
CA GLY A 145 -13.68 5.41 0.54
C GLY A 145 -14.31 4.48 1.57
N ASP A 146 -15.43 3.86 1.18
CA ASP A 146 -16.19 2.94 2.03
C ASP A 146 -15.39 1.71 2.50
N ASN A 147 -14.26 1.39 1.85
CA ASN A 147 -13.38 0.32 2.31
C ASN A 147 -12.58 0.68 3.57
N LYS A 148 -12.44 1.98 3.87
CA LYS A 148 -11.80 2.51 5.09
C LYS A 148 -12.63 3.70 5.60
N PRO A 149 -13.83 3.46 6.14
CA PRO A 149 -14.82 4.51 6.41
C PRO A 149 -14.38 5.48 7.52
N ASP A 150 -13.39 5.09 8.31
CA ASP A 150 -12.78 5.87 9.39
C ASP A 150 -11.57 6.71 8.95
N ILE A 151 -11.21 6.66 7.67
CA ILE A 151 -10.13 7.45 7.06
C ILE A 151 -10.78 8.43 6.07
N ALA A 152 -10.22 9.63 5.95
CA ALA A 152 -10.58 10.58 4.90
C ALA A 152 -9.32 11.10 4.19
N ILE A 153 -9.48 11.84 3.10
CA ILE A 153 -8.34 12.54 2.49
C ILE A 153 -7.73 13.48 3.54
N GLY A 154 -6.45 13.27 3.85
CA GLY A 154 -5.71 14.05 4.86
C GLY A 154 -6.07 13.76 6.33
N LYS A 155 -6.95 12.78 6.63
CA LYS A 155 -7.30 12.36 8.00
C LYS A 155 -7.18 10.84 8.15
N GLY A 156 -6.57 10.37 9.24
CA GLY A 156 -6.42 8.95 9.57
C GLY A 156 -6.81 8.67 11.02
N ARG A 157 -6.61 7.43 11.50
CA ARG A 157 -6.85 7.12 12.91
C ARG A 157 -5.93 7.94 13.80
N GLY A 158 -6.46 8.39 14.94
CA GLY A 158 -5.79 9.35 15.80
C GLY A 158 -5.87 10.78 15.25
N ASN A 159 -4.82 11.57 15.47
CA ASN A 159 -4.74 12.96 15.01
C ASN A 159 -3.67 13.07 13.92
N LEU A 160 -3.82 12.31 12.84
CA LEU A 160 -2.87 12.31 11.72
C LEU A 160 -2.68 13.75 11.21
N LYS A 161 -1.48 14.28 11.41
CA LYS A 161 -1.08 15.61 10.95
C LYS A 161 0.24 15.45 10.20
N ILE A 162 0.18 15.59 8.89
CA ILE A 162 1.35 15.51 8.02
C ILE A 162 1.95 16.92 7.96
N PRO A 163 3.20 17.13 8.42
CA PRO A 163 3.82 18.45 8.36
C PRO A 163 4.03 18.92 6.92
N GLN A 164 3.74 20.20 6.66
CA GLN A 164 4.03 20.85 5.38
C GLN A 164 5.52 20.74 4.99
N ASP A 165 6.41 20.80 5.97
CA ASP A 165 7.86 20.64 5.82
C ASP A 165 8.26 19.34 5.08
N PHE A 166 7.44 18.28 5.12
CA PHE A 166 7.72 17.05 4.38
C PHE A 166 7.73 17.28 2.87
N VAL A 167 6.75 18.02 2.35
CA VAL A 167 6.69 18.31 0.91
C VAL A 167 7.68 19.41 0.52
N ASP A 168 7.95 20.35 1.41
CA ASP A 168 8.92 21.43 1.12
C ASP A 168 10.33 20.84 0.96
N LYS A 169 10.76 19.95 1.85
CA LYS A 169 12.03 19.20 1.71
C LYS A 169 12.09 18.30 0.48
N MET A 170 10.95 17.72 0.08
CA MET A 170 10.88 16.96 -1.17
C MET A 170 11.09 17.87 -2.38
N LYS A 171 10.51 19.07 -2.40
CA LYS A 171 10.75 20.05 -3.48
C LYS A 171 12.21 20.47 -3.52
N GLU A 172 12.81 20.79 -2.39
CA GLU A 172 14.24 21.14 -2.30
C GLU A 172 15.14 20.03 -2.88
N ALA A 173 14.82 18.76 -2.60
CA ALA A 173 15.57 17.61 -3.10
C ALA A 173 15.41 17.37 -4.61
N LEU A 174 14.39 17.93 -5.26
CA LEU A 174 14.23 17.87 -6.72
C LEU A 174 15.04 18.96 -7.46
N HIS A 175 15.49 19.99 -6.73
CA HIS A 175 16.25 21.12 -7.29
C HIS A 175 17.77 20.99 -7.08
N GLN A 176 18.24 19.87 -6.54
CA GLN A 176 19.66 19.52 -6.34
C GLN A 176 20.12 18.52 -7.40
#